data_AF-A0A165QHT4-F1
#
_entry.id   AF-A0A165QHT4-F1
#
_cell.length_a   1.000
_cell.length_b   1.000
_cell.length_c   1.000
_cell.angle_alpha   90.00
_cell.angle_beta   90.00
_cell.angle_gamma   90.00
#
_symmetry.space_group_name_H-M   'P 1'
#
loop_
_entity.id
_entity.type
_entity.pdbx_description
1 polymer ?
#
loop_
_entity_poly.entity_id
_entity_poly.type
_entity_poly.pdbx_seq_one_letter_code
_entity_poly.pdbx_strand_id
1 'polypeptide(L)'
;MMFRVLAADFLKIRRKAIWFLIFLGPIGVIALQVANYGLRYDYLMEKYAANPWGAFLGNIQFLLPVTILLGIAIIASMVASIEHQMNSWKQLLALPITRTAVFSAKFTLCALMLFVSCVLLGIGIVGLGLGLKLGTDVPLGNIVKLSFYPMIAAFPALALQLWLSVTMRNQALPLTVGILGGVLSLYAVKMPDWFLWKLPLLMNEAGKPEYSVFAGLAVGIVIFAIGLLHFTRLDVN
;
A
#
# COMPACT_ATOMS: atom_id res chain seq x y z
N MET A 1 24.23 -4.98 -9.10
CA MET A 1 23.45 -4.40 -10.23
C MET A 1 22.11 -3.83 -9.79
N MET A 2 21.27 -4.60 -9.08
CA MET A 2 19.95 -4.16 -8.59
C MET A 2 19.96 -2.81 -7.84
N PHE A 3 20.90 -2.59 -6.93
CA PHE A 3 21.00 -1.32 -6.19
C PHE A 3 21.22 -0.10 -7.09
N ARG A 4 21.94 -0.24 -8.21
CA ARG A 4 22.14 0.86 -9.16
C ARG A 4 20.84 1.20 -9.90
N VAL A 5 20.07 0.17 -10.27
CA VAL A 5 18.75 0.34 -10.90
C VAL A 5 17.78 1.01 -9.92
N LEU A 6 17.77 0.54 -8.67
CA LEU A 6 16.93 1.11 -7.62
C LEU A 6 17.30 2.58 -7.37
N ALA A 7 18.59 2.91 -7.26
CA ALA A 7 19.05 4.29 -7.09
C ALA A 7 18.65 5.21 -8.26
N ALA A 8 18.73 4.70 -9.50
CA ALA A 8 18.26 5.43 -10.68
C ALA A 8 16.74 5.66 -10.63
N ASP A 9 15.97 4.66 -10.24
CA ASP A 9 14.51 4.79 -10.09
C ASP A 9 14.14 5.76 -8.95
N PHE A 10 14.88 5.79 -7.85
CA PHE A 10 14.75 6.81 -6.80
C PHE A 10 15.00 8.23 -7.34
N LEU A 11 15.98 8.41 -8.23
CA LEU A 11 16.27 9.70 -8.84
C LEU A 11 15.11 10.16 -9.75
N LYS A 12 14.49 9.23 -10.50
CA LYS A 12 13.36 9.51 -11.39
C LYS A 12 12.13 10.00 -10.63
N ILE A 13 11.84 9.42 -9.47
CA ILE A 13 10.66 9.81 -8.67
C ILE A 13 10.87 11.12 -7.89
N ARG A 14 12.12 11.53 -7.64
CA ARG A 14 12.45 12.71 -6.80
C ARG A 14 11.83 14.02 -7.32
N ARG A 15 11.69 14.16 -8.63
CA ARG A 15 11.10 15.36 -9.27
C ARG A 15 9.64 15.19 -9.67
N LYS A 16 8.99 14.12 -9.21
CA LYS A 16 7.58 13.81 -9.51
C LYS A 16 6.74 13.92 -8.25
N ALA A 17 5.44 14.11 -8.43
CA ALA A 17 4.46 14.22 -7.34
C ALA A 17 4.27 12.93 -6.51
N ILE A 18 5.09 11.89 -6.73
CA ILE A 18 5.00 10.60 -6.02
C ILE A 18 5.22 10.81 -4.51
N TRP A 19 6.18 11.64 -4.12
CA TRP A 19 6.39 11.97 -2.70
C TRP A 19 5.15 12.61 -2.07
N PHE A 20 4.55 13.60 -2.74
CA PHE A 20 3.31 14.22 -2.28
C PHE A 20 2.20 13.18 -2.05
N LEU A 21 2.04 12.22 -2.95
CA LEU A 21 1.04 11.16 -2.84
C LEU A 21 1.32 10.17 -1.69
N ILE A 22 2.59 9.90 -1.40
CA ILE A 22 3.00 9.05 -0.27
C ILE A 22 2.64 9.70 1.06
N PHE A 23 2.74 11.02 1.15
CA PHE A 23 2.28 11.80 2.31
C PHE A 23 0.75 11.91 2.35
N LEU A 24 0.10 12.02 1.20
CA LEU A 24 -1.35 12.21 1.09
C LEU A 24 -2.14 11.07 1.74
N GLY A 25 -1.72 9.82 1.57
CA GLY A 25 -2.39 8.64 2.16
C GLY A 25 -2.52 8.73 3.70
N PRO A 26 -1.41 8.74 4.46
CA PRO A 26 -1.44 8.79 5.92
C PRO A 26 -2.02 10.11 6.43
N ILE A 27 -1.70 11.25 5.80
CA ILE A 27 -2.29 12.54 6.19
C ILE A 27 -3.80 12.52 5.98
N GLY A 28 -4.30 11.95 4.89
CA GLY A 28 -5.72 11.82 4.62
C GLY A 28 -6.43 10.97 5.67
N VAL A 29 -5.86 9.82 6.04
CA VAL A 29 -6.41 8.97 7.10
C VAL A 29 -6.46 9.71 8.44
N ILE A 30 -5.38 10.38 8.82
CA ILE A 30 -5.31 11.14 10.08
C ILE A 30 -6.26 12.33 10.05
N ALA A 31 -6.35 13.08 8.95
CA ALA A 31 -7.26 14.22 8.79
C ALA A 31 -8.72 13.78 8.90
N LEU A 32 -9.09 12.63 8.33
CA LEU A 32 -10.43 12.07 8.49
C LEU A 32 -10.73 11.71 9.95
N GLN A 33 -9.73 11.22 10.71
CA GLN A 33 -9.90 10.98 12.14
C GLN A 33 -9.96 12.26 12.97
N VAL A 34 -9.19 13.30 12.60
CA VAL A 34 -9.31 14.64 13.20
C VAL A 34 -10.72 15.17 13.00
N ALA A 35 -11.30 15.03 11.80
CA ALA A 35 -12.68 15.43 11.55
C ALA A 35 -13.69 14.58 12.34
N ASN A 36 -13.50 13.26 12.38
CA ASN A 36 -14.37 12.33 13.10
C ASN A 36 -14.43 12.64 14.60
N TYR A 37 -13.27 12.76 15.23
CA TYR A 37 -13.18 13.11 16.65
C TYR A 37 -13.48 14.58 16.91
N GLY A 38 -13.10 15.50 16.03
CA GLY A 38 -13.40 16.92 16.18
C GLY A 38 -14.90 17.23 16.18
N LEU A 39 -15.70 16.47 15.42
CA LEU A 39 -17.15 16.66 15.35
C LEU A 39 -17.94 15.88 16.41
N ARG A 40 -17.36 14.82 17.01
CA ARG A 40 -18.06 13.87 17.87
C ARG A 40 -17.26 13.47 19.11
N TYR A 41 -16.36 14.33 19.58
CA TYR A 41 -15.39 14.01 20.62
C TYR A 41 -16.07 13.47 21.89
N ASP A 42 -16.98 14.26 22.47
CA ASP A 42 -17.63 13.92 23.74
C ASP A 42 -18.40 12.60 23.64
N TYR A 43 -19.17 12.42 22.56
CA TYR A 43 -19.90 11.19 22.29
C TYR A 43 -18.98 9.96 22.17
N LEU A 44 -17.86 10.09 21.45
CA LEU A 44 -16.92 8.99 21.25
C LEU A 44 -16.17 8.65 22.55
N MET A 45 -15.78 9.66 23.33
CA MET A 45 -15.08 9.47 24.59
C MET A 45 -15.97 8.89 25.67
N GLU A 46 -17.26 9.24 25.70
CA GLU A 46 -18.24 8.61 26.59
C GLU A 46 -18.52 7.16 26.16
N LYS A 47 -18.82 6.94 24.88
CA LYS A 47 -19.16 5.62 24.35
C LYS A 47 -18.04 4.60 24.50
N TYR A 48 -16.80 5.03 24.33
CA TYR A 48 -15.62 4.16 24.36
C TYR A 48 -14.71 4.43 25.57
N ALA A 49 -15.26 4.98 26.66
CA ALA A 49 -14.52 5.31 27.87
C ALA A 49 -13.66 4.14 28.41
N ALA A 50 -14.14 2.90 28.25
CA ALA A 50 -13.43 1.70 28.68
C ALA A 50 -12.18 1.36 27.82
N ASN A 51 -12.16 1.75 26.54
CA ASN A 51 -11.02 1.50 25.65
C ASN A 51 -10.95 2.53 24.50
N PRO A 52 -10.56 3.79 24.78
CA PRO A 52 -10.54 4.85 23.78
C PRO A 52 -9.54 4.57 22.64
N TRP A 53 -8.37 4.01 22.99
CA TRP A 53 -7.36 3.60 22.02
C TRP A 53 -7.86 2.51 21.07
N GLY A 54 -8.54 1.47 21.58
CA GLY A 54 -9.08 0.40 20.76
C GLY A 54 -10.11 0.91 19.74
N ALA A 55 -11.01 1.79 20.17
CA ALA A 55 -11.99 2.40 19.28
C ALA A 55 -11.32 3.28 18.21
N PHE A 56 -10.33 4.07 18.58
CA PHE A 56 -9.57 4.91 17.64
C PHE A 56 -8.85 4.08 16.58
N LEU A 57 -8.13 3.03 16.99
CA LEU A 57 -7.45 2.12 16.07
C LEU A 57 -8.44 1.35 15.18
N GLY A 58 -9.60 0.96 15.70
CA GLY A 58 -10.65 0.31 14.91
C GLY A 58 -11.22 1.21 13.80
N ASN A 59 -11.42 2.50 14.09
CA ASN A 59 -11.85 3.47 13.08
C ASN A 59 -10.80 3.65 11.97
N ILE A 60 -9.52 3.65 12.33
CA ILE A 60 -8.43 3.70 11.36
C ILE A 60 -8.41 2.43 10.52
N GLN A 61 -8.51 1.24 11.13
CA GLN A 61 -8.47 -0.05 10.44
C GLN A 61 -9.49 -0.14 9.30
N PHE A 62 -10.66 0.47 9.44
CA PHE A 62 -11.68 0.48 8.40
C PHE A 62 -11.25 1.26 7.13
N LEU A 63 -10.45 2.32 7.29
CA LEU A 63 -9.98 3.16 6.18
C LEU A 63 -8.71 2.62 5.52
N LEU A 64 -7.89 1.85 6.25
CA LEU A 64 -6.58 1.43 5.75
C LEU A 64 -6.58 0.61 4.47
N PRO A 65 -7.46 -0.39 4.26
CA PRO A 65 -7.42 -1.23 3.07
C PRO A 65 -7.60 -0.42 1.80
N VAL A 66 -8.60 0.46 1.77
CA VAL A 66 -8.85 1.32 0.61
C VAL A 66 -7.69 2.29 0.40
N THR A 67 -7.15 2.90 1.46
CA THR A 67 -6.02 3.83 1.34
C THR A 67 -4.77 3.13 0.79
N ILE A 68 -4.43 1.94 1.29
CA ILE A 68 -3.25 1.20 0.85
C ILE A 68 -3.43 0.70 -0.59
N LEU A 69 -4.60 0.16 -0.94
CA LEU A 69 -4.85 -0.34 -2.30
C LEU A 69 -4.86 0.78 -3.34
N LEU A 70 -5.43 1.94 -3.02
CA LEU A 70 -5.36 3.12 -3.88
C LEU A 70 -3.94 3.67 -3.96
N GLY A 71 -3.21 3.69 -2.85
CA GLY A 71 -1.79 4.06 -2.83
C GLY A 71 -0.95 3.16 -3.73
N ILE A 72 -1.16 1.85 -3.66
CA ILE A 72 -0.55 0.85 -4.55
C ILE A 72 -0.90 1.15 -6.02
N ALA A 73 -2.18 1.37 -6.32
CA ALA A 73 -2.67 1.63 -7.67
C ALA A 73 -1.94 2.82 -8.32
N ILE A 74 -1.87 3.93 -7.57
CA ILE A 74 -1.28 5.17 -8.03
C ILE A 74 0.24 5.05 -8.13
N ILE A 75 0.93 4.55 -7.09
CA ILE A 75 2.39 4.47 -7.06
C ILE A 75 2.89 3.56 -8.20
N ALA A 76 2.33 2.36 -8.33
CA ALA A 76 2.74 1.41 -9.36
C ALA A 76 2.46 1.94 -10.78
N SER A 77 1.31 2.56 -10.99
CA SER A 77 0.99 3.16 -12.28
C SER A 77 1.89 4.34 -12.62
N MET A 78 2.21 5.21 -11.66
CA MET A 78 3.14 6.33 -11.89
C MET A 78 4.55 5.86 -12.19
N VAL A 79 5.05 4.87 -11.45
CA VAL A 79 6.39 4.28 -11.68
C VAL A 79 6.49 3.68 -13.08
N ALA A 80 5.46 2.98 -13.54
CA ALA A 80 5.44 2.45 -14.91
C ALA A 80 5.23 3.55 -15.96
N SER A 81 4.37 4.53 -15.69
CA SER A 81 4.07 5.63 -16.59
C SER A 81 5.30 6.50 -16.89
N ILE A 82 6.20 6.68 -15.91
CA ILE A 82 7.48 7.37 -16.13
C ILE A 82 8.28 6.68 -17.24
N GLU A 83 8.28 5.35 -17.27
CA GLU A 83 9.02 4.58 -18.28
C GLU A 83 8.32 4.61 -19.65
N HIS A 84 7.00 4.49 -19.66
CA HIS A 84 6.21 4.52 -20.90
C HIS A 84 6.27 5.90 -21.57
N GLN A 85 6.16 6.99 -20.80
CA GLN A 85 6.18 8.36 -21.33
C GLN A 85 7.57 8.77 -21.85
N MET A 86 8.65 8.32 -21.21
CA MET A 86 10.01 8.61 -21.66
C MET A 86 10.51 7.63 -22.73
N ASN A 87 9.68 6.65 -23.12
CA ASN A 87 10.06 5.54 -24.01
C ASN A 87 11.37 4.86 -23.56
N SER A 88 11.64 4.88 -22.26
CA SER A 88 12.94 4.53 -21.68
C SER A 88 13.14 3.03 -21.54
N TRP A 89 12.08 2.21 -21.74
CA TRP A 89 12.18 0.76 -21.77
C TRP A 89 13.25 0.26 -22.74
N LYS A 90 13.34 0.85 -23.94
CA LYS A 90 14.35 0.47 -24.95
C LYS A 90 15.77 0.75 -24.47
N GLN A 91 16.01 1.95 -23.95
CA GLN A 91 17.32 2.38 -23.44
C GLN A 91 17.73 1.56 -22.21
N LEU A 92 16.78 1.35 -21.30
CA LEU A 92 17.01 0.65 -20.04
C LEU A 92 17.32 -0.83 -20.26
N LEU A 93 16.68 -1.47 -21.26
CA LEU A 93 16.95 -2.85 -21.62
C LEU A 93 18.14 -3.05 -22.57
N ALA A 94 18.66 -1.97 -23.17
CA ALA A 94 19.92 -2.00 -23.94
C ALA A 94 21.16 -1.97 -23.03
N LEU A 95 21.01 -1.52 -21.77
CA LEU A 95 22.08 -1.58 -20.78
C LEU A 95 22.35 -3.03 -20.36
N PRO A 96 23.57 -3.36 -19.89
CA PRO A 96 23.92 -4.71 -19.39
C PRO A 96 23.29 -4.97 -18.01
N ILE A 97 21.97 -4.91 -17.93
CA ILE A 97 21.15 -5.05 -16.73
C ILE A 97 20.10 -6.13 -17.00
N THR A 98 19.94 -7.06 -16.07
CA THR A 98 18.95 -8.13 -16.23
C THR A 98 17.53 -7.58 -16.10
N ARG A 99 16.59 -8.05 -16.94
CA ARG A 99 15.16 -7.72 -16.84
C ARG A 99 14.58 -8.02 -15.45
N THR A 100 15.08 -9.08 -14.81
CA THR A 100 14.73 -9.44 -13.43
C THR A 100 15.13 -8.36 -12.44
N ALA A 101 16.34 -7.79 -12.55
CA ALA A 101 16.78 -6.70 -11.68
C ALA A 101 15.92 -5.44 -11.85
N VAL A 102 15.43 -5.17 -13.06
CA VAL A 102 14.55 -4.03 -13.36
C VAL A 102 13.20 -4.17 -12.67
N PHE A 103 12.53 -5.32 -12.87
CA PHE A 103 11.22 -5.56 -12.27
C PHE A 103 11.31 -5.61 -10.72
N SER A 104 12.29 -6.33 -10.18
CA SER A 104 12.53 -6.40 -8.73
C SER A 104 12.85 -5.03 -8.12
N ALA A 105 13.63 -4.19 -8.81
CA ALA A 105 13.92 -2.83 -8.34
C ALA A 105 12.65 -1.97 -8.27
N LYS A 106 11.76 -2.05 -9.28
CA LYS A 106 10.50 -1.30 -9.29
C LYS A 106 9.54 -1.76 -8.19
N PHE A 107 9.43 -3.07 -7.99
CA PHE A 107 8.65 -3.61 -6.89
C PHE A 107 9.19 -3.15 -5.53
N THR A 108 10.52 -3.24 -5.34
CA THR A 108 11.19 -2.78 -4.13
C THR A 108 10.97 -1.28 -3.91
N LEU A 109 11.05 -0.46 -4.96
CA LEU A 109 10.77 0.97 -4.87
C LEU A 109 9.35 1.21 -4.36
N CYS A 110 8.35 0.58 -4.98
CA CYS A 110 6.95 0.75 -4.56
C CYS A 110 6.72 0.29 -3.12
N ALA A 111 7.32 -0.84 -2.72
CA ALA A 111 7.25 -1.35 -1.35
C ALA A 111 7.92 -0.39 -0.35
N LEU A 112 9.07 0.21 -0.68
CA LEU A 112 9.73 1.21 0.16
C LEU A 112 8.90 2.50 0.29
N MET A 113 8.26 2.94 -0.79
CA MET A 113 7.37 4.11 -0.76
C MET A 113 6.17 3.86 0.16
N LEU A 114 5.57 2.67 0.10
CA LEU A 114 4.50 2.27 1.01
C LEU A 114 5.00 2.15 2.45
N PHE A 115 6.21 1.60 2.66
CA PHE A 115 6.83 1.50 3.98
C PHE A 115 6.95 2.88 4.64
N VAL A 116 7.45 3.88 3.91
CA VAL A 116 7.53 5.26 4.40
C VAL A 116 6.13 5.80 4.75
N SER A 117 5.14 5.52 3.92
CA SER A 117 3.74 5.88 4.17
C SER A 117 3.20 5.27 5.48
N CYS A 118 3.51 4.00 5.74
CA CYS A 118 3.14 3.29 6.97
C CYS A 118 3.85 3.83 8.21
N VAL A 119 5.13 4.22 8.10
CA VAL A 119 5.86 4.88 9.19
C VAL A 119 5.19 6.21 9.54
N LEU A 120 4.86 7.02 8.53
CA LEU A 120 4.18 8.30 8.72
C LEU A 120 2.79 8.13 9.33
N LEU A 121 2.04 7.10 8.89
CA LEU A 121 0.77 6.73 9.50
C LEU A 121 0.96 6.44 10.99
N GLY A 122 1.90 5.57 11.35
CA GLY A 122 2.17 5.21 12.75
C GLY A 122 2.50 6.42 13.61
N ILE A 123 3.35 7.33 13.12
CA ILE A 123 3.66 8.60 13.79
C ILE A 123 2.40 9.46 13.95
N GLY A 124 1.58 9.56 12.90
CA GLY A 124 0.32 10.31 12.93
C GLY A 124 -0.70 9.73 13.91
N ILE A 125 -0.80 8.40 14.01
CA ILE A 125 -1.68 7.71 14.97
C ILE A 125 -1.25 8.05 16.40
N VAL A 126 0.04 7.95 16.71
CA VAL A 126 0.56 8.30 18.05
C VAL A 126 0.32 9.77 18.35
N GLY A 127 0.67 10.67 17.42
CA GLY A 127 0.52 12.11 17.60
C GLY A 127 -0.93 12.53 17.82
N LEU A 128 -1.86 12.02 17.00
CA LEU A 128 -3.28 12.32 17.15
C LEU A 128 -3.87 11.70 18.42
N GLY A 129 -3.56 10.44 18.72
CA GLY A 129 -4.08 9.77 19.92
C GLY A 129 -3.64 10.44 21.23
N LEU A 130 -2.40 10.94 21.29
CA LEU A 130 -1.93 11.75 22.42
C LEU A 130 -2.61 13.12 22.45
N GLY A 131 -2.79 13.78 21.30
CA GLY A 131 -3.51 15.05 21.20
C GLY A 131 -4.98 14.96 21.63
N LEU A 132 -5.62 13.81 21.38
CA LEU A 132 -6.98 13.48 21.82
C LEU A 132 -7.06 12.98 23.26
N LYS A 133 -5.95 12.94 24.01
CA LYS A 133 -5.89 12.50 25.42
C LYS A 133 -6.54 11.11 25.65
N LEU A 134 -6.30 10.16 24.73
CA LEU A 134 -6.87 8.80 24.81
C LEU A 134 -6.31 7.94 25.96
N GLY A 135 -5.39 8.49 26.75
CA GLY A 135 -4.66 7.81 27.83
C GLY A 135 -3.17 7.68 27.54
N THR A 136 -2.38 7.52 28.59
CA THR A 136 -0.90 7.42 28.53
C THR A 136 -0.42 6.03 28.12
N ASP A 137 -1.26 5.01 28.26
CA ASP A 137 -0.95 3.62 27.91
C ASP A 137 -1.08 3.40 26.39
N VAL A 138 -0.15 3.98 25.64
CA VAL A 138 -0.13 3.89 24.18
C VAL A 138 0.11 2.43 23.75
N PRO A 139 -0.81 1.79 23.01
CA PRO A 139 -0.66 0.39 22.61
C PRO A 139 0.26 0.28 21.37
N LEU A 140 1.56 0.57 21.55
CA LEU A 140 2.55 0.62 20.47
C LEU A 140 2.57 -0.66 19.62
N GLY A 141 2.42 -1.83 20.26
CA GLY A 141 2.34 -3.11 19.55
C GLY A 141 1.18 -3.15 18.54
N ASN A 142 0.00 -2.68 18.94
CA ASN A 142 -1.17 -2.64 18.06
C ASN A 142 -1.00 -1.58 16.96
N ILE A 143 -0.37 -0.45 17.25
CA ILE A 143 -0.08 0.60 16.26
C ILE A 143 0.89 0.10 15.18
N VAL A 144 1.94 -0.61 15.59
CA VAL A 144 2.89 -1.22 14.65
C VAL A 144 2.20 -2.29 13.81
N LYS A 145 1.42 -3.19 14.42
CA LYS A 145 0.63 -4.18 13.66
C LYS A 145 -0.30 -3.50 12.66
N LEU A 146 -1.08 -2.51 13.11
CA LEU A 146 -2.03 -1.79 12.27
C LEU A 146 -1.36 -1.03 11.12
N SER A 147 -0.16 -0.48 11.34
CA SER A 147 0.58 0.27 10.32
C SER A 147 1.19 -0.65 9.25
N PHE A 148 1.73 -1.81 9.63
CA PHE A 148 2.55 -2.63 8.73
C PHE A 148 1.88 -3.93 8.24
N TYR A 149 1.00 -4.56 9.03
CA TYR A 149 0.36 -5.82 8.60
C TYR A 149 -0.49 -5.64 7.35
N PRO A 150 -1.33 -4.58 7.22
CA PRO A 150 -2.09 -4.36 5.99
C PRO A 150 -1.20 -4.17 4.76
N MET A 151 -0.07 -3.49 4.92
CA MET A 151 0.91 -3.28 3.83
C MET A 151 1.45 -4.62 3.33
N ILE A 152 1.89 -5.50 4.24
CA ILE A 152 2.44 -6.81 3.88
C ILE A 152 1.35 -7.70 3.26
N ALA A 153 0.15 -7.70 3.86
CA ALA A 153 -0.99 -8.42 3.33
C ALA A 153 -1.42 -7.93 1.92
N ALA A 154 -1.08 -6.69 1.56
CA ALA A 154 -1.33 -6.10 0.24
C ALA A 154 -0.26 -6.40 -0.82
N PHE A 155 0.80 -7.16 -0.50
CA PHE A 155 1.83 -7.53 -1.49
C PHE A 155 1.30 -8.22 -2.76
N PRO A 156 0.28 -9.09 -2.70
CA PRO A 156 -0.36 -9.62 -3.91
C PRO A 156 -0.92 -8.53 -4.81
N ALA A 157 -1.60 -7.54 -4.23
CA ALA A 157 -2.16 -6.41 -4.95
C ALA A 157 -1.04 -5.54 -5.54
N LEU A 158 0.03 -5.31 -4.79
CA LEU A 158 1.20 -4.56 -5.29
C LEU A 158 1.86 -5.25 -6.47
N ALA A 159 2.09 -6.57 -6.37
CA ALA A 159 2.71 -7.35 -7.45
C ALA A 159 1.83 -7.37 -8.70
N LEU A 160 0.53 -7.61 -8.52
CA LEU A 160 -0.45 -7.63 -9.61
C LEU A 160 -0.53 -6.26 -10.29
N GLN A 161 -0.66 -5.19 -9.51
CA GLN A 161 -0.78 -3.84 -10.02
C GLN A 161 0.47 -3.44 -10.81
N LEU A 162 1.67 -3.68 -10.26
CA LEU A 162 2.92 -3.37 -10.94
C LEU A 162 3.05 -4.17 -12.24
N TRP A 163 2.72 -5.46 -12.22
CA TRP A 163 2.76 -6.31 -13.40
C TRP A 163 1.86 -5.78 -14.52
N LEU A 164 0.62 -5.41 -14.20
CA LEU A 164 -0.32 -4.80 -15.15
C LEU A 164 0.21 -3.44 -15.65
N SER A 165 0.66 -2.57 -14.76
CA SER A 165 1.17 -1.23 -15.10
C SER A 165 2.38 -1.28 -16.02
N VAL A 166 3.30 -2.22 -15.83
CA VAL A 166 4.48 -2.38 -16.69
C VAL A 166 4.13 -3.00 -18.04
N THR A 167 3.21 -3.97 -18.07
CA THR A 167 2.83 -4.70 -19.29
C THR A 167 1.94 -3.88 -20.22
N MET A 168 1.01 -3.11 -19.66
CA MET A 168 0.00 -2.38 -20.43
C MET A 168 0.50 -0.98 -20.80
N ARG A 169 0.50 -0.66 -22.09
CA ARG A 169 0.82 0.69 -22.60
C ARG A 169 -0.21 1.73 -22.16
N ASN A 170 -1.50 1.35 -22.16
CA ASN A 170 -2.57 2.20 -21.67
C ASN A 170 -2.66 2.14 -20.14
N GLN A 171 -2.15 3.17 -19.46
CA GLN A 171 -2.15 3.25 -18.00
C GLN A 171 -3.53 3.37 -17.37
N ALA A 172 -4.56 3.76 -18.13
CA ALA A 172 -5.92 3.83 -17.61
C ALA A 172 -6.41 2.46 -17.12
N LEU A 173 -6.07 1.38 -17.85
CA LEU A 173 -6.55 0.03 -17.52
C LEU A 173 -5.98 -0.51 -16.20
N PRO A 174 -4.64 -0.55 -15.98
CA PRO A 174 -4.09 -0.92 -14.68
C PRO A 174 -4.62 -0.05 -13.54
N LEU A 175 -4.74 1.27 -13.77
CA LEU A 175 -5.23 2.18 -12.75
C LEU A 175 -6.69 1.88 -12.36
N THR A 176 -7.56 1.60 -13.34
CA THR A 176 -8.94 1.19 -13.08
C THR A 176 -9.01 -0.09 -12.26
N VAL A 177 -8.19 -1.10 -12.56
CA VAL A 177 -8.15 -2.36 -11.78
C VAL A 177 -7.77 -2.09 -10.33
N GLY A 178 -6.75 -1.28 -10.11
CA GLY A 178 -6.32 -0.90 -8.76
C GLY A 178 -7.37 -0.10 -7.99
N ILE A 179 -8.04 0.86 -8.65
CA ILE A 179 -9.11 1.66 -8.05
C ILE A 179 -10.32 0.80 -7.69
N LEU A 180 -10.78 -0.06 -8.61
CA LEU A 180 -11.88 -0.99 -8.34
C LEU A 180 -11.53 -1.93 -7.19
N GLY A 181 -10.30 -2.42 -7.16
CA GLY A 181 -9.78 -3.20 -6.03
C GLY A 181 -9.89 -2.48 -4.68
N GLY A 182 -9.48 -1.21 -4.65
CA GLY A 182 -9.62 -0.37 -3.46
C GLY A 182 -11.07 -0.19 -3.04
N VAL A 183 -11.98 0.10 -3.97
CA VAL A 183 -13.41 0.24 -3.68
C VAL A 183 -14.03 -1.07 -3.19
N LEU A 184 -13.71 -2.20 -3.84
CA LEU A 184 -14.20 -3.52 -3.45
C LEU A 184 -13.74 -3.91 -2.04
N SER A 185 -12.55 -3.45 -1.61
CA SER A 185 -12.04 -3.75 -0.26
C SER A 185 -12.96 -3.25 0.85
N LEU A 186 -13.71 -2.15 0.62
CA LEU A 186 -14.69 -1.61 1.58
C LEU A 186 -15.86 -2.55 1.85
N TYR A 187 -16.17 -3.42 0.89
CA TYR A 187 -17.26 -4.40 0.95
C TYR A 187 -16.73 -5.83 1.14
N ALA A 188 -15.41 -6.00 1.24
CA ALA A 188 -14.76 -7.31 1.21
C ALA A 188 -14.87 -8.10 2.53
N VAL A 189 -15.47 -7.52 3.58
CA VAL A 189 -15.62 -8.16 4.90
C VAL A 189 -16.24 -9.57 4.78
N LYS A 190 -17.27 -9.71 3.95
CA LYS A 190 -18.00 -10.97 3.71
C LYS A 190 -17.44 -11.80 2.55
N MET A 191 -16.40 -11.34 1.88
CA MET A 191 -15.77 -12.08 0.79
C MET A 191 -14.94 -13.24 1.35
N PRO A 192 -14.62 -14.27 0.54
CA PRO A 192 -13.74 -15.35 0.96
C PRO A 192 -12.34 -14.86 1.37
N ASP A 193 -11.67 -15.58 2.27
CA ASP A 193 -10.34 -15.21 2.79
C ASP A 193 -9.23 -15.24 1.72
N TRP A 194 -9.44 -15.97 0.62
CA TRP A 194 -8.52 -15.96 -0.53
C TRP A 194 -8.68 -14.73 -1.44
N PHE A 195 -9.71 -13.91 -1.22
CA PHE A 195 -9.97 -12.73 -2.05
C PHE A 195 -8.86 -11.69 -1.86
N LEU A 196 -8.12 -11.42 -2.94
CA LEU A 196 -6.89 -10.62 -2.92
C LEU A 196 -7.07 -9.24 -2.27
N TRP A 197 -8.17 -8.55 -2.57
CA TRP A 197 -8.45 -7.20 -2.03
C TRP A 197 -9.04 -7.22 -0.61
N LYS A 198 -9.39 -8.40 -0.07
CA LYS A 198 -9.77 -8.59 1.34
C LYS A 198 -8.54 -8.65 2.23
N LEU A 199 -7.43 -9.24 1.78
CA LEU A 199 -6.26 -9.50 2.62
C LEU A 199 -5.77 -8.29 3.45
N PRO A 200 -5.71 -7.05 2.91
CA PRO A 200 -5.27 -5.88 3.68
C PRO A 200 -6.23 -5.47 4.81
N LEU A 201 -7.46 -5.97 4.83
CA LEU A 201 -8.44 -5.77 5.89
C LEU A 201 -8.05 -6.49 7.20
N LEU A 202 -7.22 -7.53 7.10
CA LEU A 202 -6.79 -8.39 8.21
C LEU A 202 -7.93 -9.10 8.95
N MET A 203 -9.13 -9.11 8.37
CA MET A 203 -10.28 -9.85 8.87
C MET A 203 -10.37 -11.18 8.14
N ASN A 204 -10.34 -12.27 8.90
CA ASN A 204 -10.41 -13.64 8.40
C ASN A 204 -11.20 -14.51 9.40
N GLU A 205 -11.61 -15.69 8.95
CA GLU A 205 -12.41 -16.62 9.78
C GLU A 205 -11.65 -17.09 11.03
N ALA A 206 -10.32 -17.15 10.96
CA ALA A 206 -9.45 -17.54 12.07
C ALA A 206 -9.33 -16.46 13.17
N GLY A 207 -9.81 -15.23 12.92
CA GLY A 207 -9.72 -14.10 13.86
C GLY A 207 -8.28 -13.65 14.16
N LYS A 208 -7.30 -14.04 13.34
CA LYS A 208 -5.88 -13.78 13.55
C LYS A 208 -5.30 -12.98 12.39
N PRO A 209 -4.88 -11.72 12.58
CA PRO A 209 -4.40 -10.89 11.48
C PRO A 209 -3.13 -11.45 10.83
N GLU A 210 -2.35 -12.26 11.56
CA GLU A 210 -1.14 -12.93 11.05
C GLU A 210 -1.44 -13.87 9.87
N TYR A 211 -2.61 -14.51 9.84
CA TYR A 211 -3.01 -15.38 8.72
C TYR A 211 -3.08 -14.61 7.41
N SER A 212 -3.71 -13.43 7.42
CA SER A 212 -3.80 -12.56 6.22
C SER A 212 -2.42 -12.08 5.77
N VAL A 213 -1.48 -11.85 6.70
CA VAL A 213 -0.09 -11.48 6.39
C VAL A 213 0.64 -12.63 5.69
N PHE A 214 0.58 -13.84 6.24
CA PHE A 214 1.23 -15.00 5.64
C PHE A 214 0.62 -15.37 4.27
N ALA A 215 -0.71 -15.34 4.17
CA ALA A 215 -1.41 -15.54 2.89
C ALA A 215 -1.00 -14.48 1.87
N GLY A 216 -0.94 -13.20 2.28
CA GLY A 216 -0.49 -12.10 1.44
C GLY A 216 0.95 -12.26 0.96
N LEU A 217 1.88 -12.69 1.82
CA LEU A 217 3.25 -12.98 1.42
C LEU A 217 3.32 -14.13 0.42
N ALA A 218 2.67 -15.25 0.72
CA ALA A 218 2.71 -16.44 -0.13
C ALA A 218 2.12 -16.16 -1.53
N VAL A 219 0.91 -15.60 -1.59
CA VAL A 219 0.26 -15.23 -2.85
C VAL A 219 1.05 -14.13 -3.56
N GLY A 220 1.61 -13.17 -2.81
CA GLY A 220 2.41 -12.08 -3.34
C GLY A 220 3.67 -12.57 -4.05
N ILE A 221 4.38 -13.54 -3.47
CA ILE A 221 5.55 -14.18 -4.10
C ILE A 221 5.15 -14.88 -5.40
N VAL A 222 4.03 -15.59 -5.42
CA VAL A 222 3.54 -16.28 -6.63
C VAL A 222 3.22 -15.28 -7.74
N ILE A 223 2.43 -14.24 -7.45
CA ILE A 223 2.07 -13.21 -8.45
C ILE A 223 3.31 -12.45 -8.91
N PHE A 224 4.23 -12.13 -7.99
CA PHE A 224 5.50 -11.48 -8.33
C PHE A 224 6.33 -12.35 -9.28
N ALA A 225 6.44 -13.65 -9.01
CA ALA A 225 7.18 -14.58 -9.87
C ALA A 225 6.54 -14.69 -11.27
N ILE A 226 5.21 -14.78 -11.35
CA ILE A 226 4.48 -14.80 -12.62
C ILE A 226 4.73 -13.50 -13.40
N GLY A 227 4.58 -12.34 -12.75
CA GLY A 227 4.81 -11.04 -13.38
C GLY A 227 6.25 -10.85 -13.85
N LEU A 228 7.22 -11.30 -13.05
CA LEU A 228 8.64 -11.31 -13.39
C LEU A 228 8.91 -12.17 -14.63
N LEU A 229 8.43 -13.42 -14.65
CA LEU A 229 8.61 -14.34 -15.78
C LEU A 229 7.98 -13.76 -17.05
N HIS A 230 6.77 -13.23 -16.96
CA HIS A 230 6.11 -12.57 -18.08
C HIS A 230 6.91 -11.37 -18.60
N PHE A 231 7.39 -10.50 -17.70
CA PHE A 231 8.20 -9.33 -18.04
C PHE A 231 9.52 -9.72 -18.72
N THR A 232 10.16 -10.82 -18.32
CA THR A 232 11.39 -11.27 -18.98
C THR A 232 11.17 -11.67 -20.44
N ARG A 233 9.98 -12.15 -20.80
CA ARG A 233 9.62 -12.59 -22.16
C ARG A 233 9.02 -11.49 -23.03
N LEU A 234 8.80 -10.31 -22.47
CA LEU A 234 8.13 -9.20 -23.16
C LEU A 234 9.06 -8.57 -24.20
N ASP A 235 8.62 -8.52 -25.46
CA ASP A 235 9.35 -7.82 -26.51
C ASP A 235 9.10 -6.31 -26.41
N VAL A 236 10.18 -5.53 -26.44
CA VAL A 236 10.09 -4.07 -26.37
C VAL A 236 10.15 -3.50 -27.78
N ASN A 237 8.98 -3.46 -28.43
CA ASN A 237 8.76 -2.83 -29.73
C ASN A 237 8.65 -1.31 -29.67
#